data_AF-A0ABD5TJH0-F1
#
_entry.id   AF-A0ABD5TJH0-F1
#
_cell.length_a   1.000
_cell.length_b   1.000
_cell.length_c   1.000
_cell.angle_alpha   90.00
_cell.angle_beta   90.00
_cell.angle_gamma   90.00
#
_symmetry.space_group_name_H-M   'P 1'
#
loop_
_entity.id
_entity.type
_entity.pdbx_description
1 polymer ?
#
loop_
_entity_poly.entity_id
_entity_poly.type
_entity_poly.pdbx_seq_one_letter_code
_entity_poly.pdbx_strand_id
1 'polypeptide(L)' 'MDEPYTLNASKSIELPESVYSRVGDRVSHSPFDTPDEYVAFVLEEVLGRVEDASDLETANQVDQDEVETRLEALGYLE' A
#
# COMPACT_ATOMS: atom_id res chain seq x y z
N MET A 1 31.29 -6.99 -12.96
CA MET A 1 30.17 -6.04 -13.12
C MET A 1 29.42 -6.15 -11.82
N ASP A 2 29.76 -5.29 -10.86
CA ASP A 2 29.01 -5.13 -9.63
C ASP A 2 27.94 -4.07 -9.93
N GLU A 3 26.67 -4.44 -9.83
CA GLU A 3 25.57 -3.47 -9.90
C GLU A 3 25.75 -2.44 -8.76
N PRO A 4 25.65 -1.13 -9.03
CA PRO A 4 25.82 -0.14 -7.98
C PRO A 4 24.67 -0.28 -6.98
N TYR A 5 25.02 -0.50 -5.71
CA TYR A 5 24.09 -0.43 -4.59
C TYR A 5 23.20 0.81 -4.73
N THR A 6 21.90 0.60 -4.95
CA THR A 6 20.92 1.68 -4.89
C THR A 6 20.96 2.23 -3.47
N LEU A 7 21.57 3.41 -3.30
CA LEU A 7 21.41 4.21 -2.08
C LEU A 7 19.91 4.50 -1.96
N ASN A 8 19.25 3.83 -1.02
CA ASN A 8 17.88 4.16 -0.64
C ASN A 8 17.87 5.59 -0.08
N ALA A 9 17.59 6.56 -0.95
CA ALA A 9 17.56 7.97 -0.57
C ALA A 9 16.43 8.18 0.44
N SER A 10 16.75 8.71 1.63
CA SER A 10 15.76 9.05 2.64
C SER A 10 15.11 10.39 2.34
N LYS A 11 13.82 10.51 2.64
CA LYS A 11 13.05 11.76 2.62
C LYS A 11 12.42 11.98 3.98
N SER A 12 12.29 13.25 4.39
CA SER A 12 11.64 13.64 5.64
C SER A 12 10.21 14.11 5.38
N ILE A 13 9.32 13.82 6.31
CA ILE A 13 7.93 14.30 6.32
C ILE A 13 7.65 14.96 7.67
N GLU A 14 6.76 15.96 7.68
CA GLU A 14 6.31 16.60 8.92
C GLU A 14 5.06 15.88 9.43
N LEU A 15 5.08 15.49 10.72
CA LEU A 15 3.96 14.86 11.40
C LEU A 15 3.45 15.77 12.52
N PRO A 16 2.13 15.79 12.80
CA PRO A 16 1.62 16.46 13.98
C PRO A 16 2.26 15.88 15.25
N GLU A 17 2.62 16.75 16.19
CA GLU A 17 3.29 16.34 17.45
C GLU A 17 2.49 15.27 18.20
N SER A 18 1.16 15.37 18.19
CA SER A 18 0.27 14.37 18.82
C SER A 18 0.36 12.98 18.18
N VAL A 19 0.64 12.91 16.87
CA VAL A 19 0.85 11.64 16.16
C VAL A 19 2.21 11.07 16.50
N TYR A 20 3.26 11.91 16.46
CA TYR A 20 4.63 11.50 16.79
C TYR A 20 4.73 10.96 18.23
N SER A 21 4.09 11.63 19.20
CA SER A 21 4.04 11.15 20.59
C SER A 21 3.41 9.75 20.70
N ARG A 22 2.28 9.50 20.01
CA ARG A 22 1.63 8.18 20.01
C ARG A 22 2.49 7.10 19.36
N VAL A 23 3.25 7.47 18.33
CA VAL A 23 4.24 6.56 17.73
C VAL A 23 5.29 6.21 18.77
N GLY A 24 5.87 7.20 19.47
CA GLY A 24 6.86 6.97 20.51
C GLY A 24 6.40 6.00 21.61
N ASP A 25 5.19 6.19 22.14
CA ASP A 25 4.59 5.27 23.13
C ASP A 25 4.46 3.83 22.59
N ARG A 26 4.17 3.69 21.30
CA ARG A 26 3.96 2.39 20.67
C ARG A 26 5.27 1.69 20.31
N VAL A 27 6.31 2.46 19.94
CA VAL A 27 7.66 1.96 19.65
C VAL A 27 8.20 1.18 20.84
N SER A 28 8.01 1.68 22.07
CA SER A 28 8.45 1.00 23.30
C SER A 28 7.86 -0.40 23.52
N HIS A 29 6.76 -0.73 22.83
CA HIS A 29 6.06 -2.02 22.92
C HIS A 29 6.16 -2.82 21.62
N SER A 30 7.09 -2.45 20.74
CA SER A 30 7.23 -2.99 19.39
C SER A 30 8.65 -3.51 19.16
N PRO A 31 8.89 -4.29 18.10
CA PRO A 31 10.23 -4.76 17.76
C PRO A 31 11.12 -3.69 17.11
N PHE A 32 10.65 -2.43 16.99
CA PHE A 32 11.38 -1.35 16.34
C PHE A 32 12.18 -0.54 17.36
N ASP A 33 13.41 -0.17 16.99
CA ASP A 33 14.31 0.63 17.83
C ASP A 33 14.01 2.13 17.71
N THR A 34 13.46 2.58 16.58
CA THR A 34 13.20 4.00 16.32
C THR A 34 11.76 4.30 15.85
N PRO A 35 11.25 5.52 16.14
CA PRO A 35 9.99 6.01 15.57
C PRO A 35 9.98 6.00 14.04
N ASP A 36 11.11 6.31 13.41
CA ASP A 36 11.25 6.36 11.96
C ASP A 36 10.99 4.98 11.33
N GLU A 37 11.57 3.91 11.89
CA GLU A 37 11.36 2.54 11.43
C GLU A 37 9.90 2.10 11.60
N TYR A 38 9.30 2.41 12.75
CA TYR A 38 7.89 2.10 13.00
C TYR A 38 6.97 2.82 12.00
N VAL A 39 7.22 4.11 11.73
CA VAL A 39 6.43 4.90 10.79
C VAL A 39 6.58 4.38 9.37
N ALA A 40 7.81 4.06 8.94
CA ALA A 40 8.06 3.49 7.63
C ALA A 40 7.26 2.20 7.44
N PHE A 41 7.40 1.24 8.36
CA PHE A 41 6.68 -0.02 8.31
C PHE A 41 5.16 0.15 8.26
N VAL A 42 4.59 1.02 9.10
CA VAL A 42 3.14 1.26 9.12
C VAL A 42 2.66 1.88 7.81
N LEU A 43 3.42 2.82 7.24
CA LEU A 43 3.05 3.44 5.97
C LEU A 43 3.14 2.43 4.81
N GLU A 44 4.17 1.58 4.78
CA GLU A 44 4.31 0.51 3.79
C GLU A 44 3.15 -0.50 3.89
N GLU A 45 2.79 -0.92 5.10
CA GLU A 45 1.64 -1.80 5.33
C GLU A 45 0.30 -1.18 4.87
N VAL A 46 0.11 0.12 5.12
CA VAL A 46 -1.10 0.82 4.70
C VAL A 46 -1.14 0.97 3.18
N LEU A 47 -0.01 1.34 2.56
CA LEU A 47 0.09 1.44 1.10
C LEU A 47 -0.16 0.09 0.44
N GLY A 48 0.47 -0.98 0.92
CA GLY A 48 0.29 -2.32 0.38
C GLY A 48 -1.17 -2.79 0.42
N ARG A 49 -1.92 -2.45 1.49
CA ARG A 49 -3.37 -2.75 1.56
C ARG A 49 -4.20 -1.95 0.57
N VAL A 50 -3.84 -0.69 0.32
CA VAL A 50 -4.52 0.16 -0.65
C VAL A 50 -4.23 -0.33 -2.07
N GLU A 51 -2.99 -0.72 -2.35
CA GLU A 51 -2.56 -1.28 -3.63
C GLU A 51 -3.27 -2.61 -3.89
N ASP A 52 -3.28 -3.53 -2.93
CA ASP A 52 -3.96 -4.82 -3.05
C ASP A 52 -5.48 -4.66 -3.25
N ALA A 53 -6.13 -3.78 -2.50
CA ALA A 53 -7.54 -3.47 -2.70
C ALA A 53 -7.82 -2.87 -4.09
N SER A 54 -6.91 -2.03 -4.62
CA SER A 54 -7.04 -1.45 -5.95
C SER A 54 -6.78 -2.47 -7.06
N ASP A 55 -5.86 -3.41 -6.84
CA ASP A 55 -5.57 -4.51 -7.75
C ASP A 55 -6.75 -5.47 -7.81
N LEU A 56 -7.36 -5.79 -6.67
CA LEU A 56 -8.60 -6.58 -6.59
C LEU A 56 -9.80 -5.87 -7.25
N GLU A 57 -9.95 -4.56 -7.06
CA GLU A 57 -11.00 -3.78 -7.73
C GLU A 57 -10.78 -3.76 -9.24
N THR A 58 -9.53 -3.54 -9.69
CA THR A 58 -9.15 -3.56 -11.11
C THR A 58 -9.39 -4.94 -11.72
N ALA A 59 -8.96 -6.01 -11.05
CA ALA A 59 -9.18 -7.38 -11.50
C ALA A 59 -10.67 -7.70 -11.64
N ASN A 60 -11.47 -7.35 -10.62
CA ASN A 60 -12.92 -7.57 -10.64
C ASN A 60 -13.62 -6.78 -11.77
N GLN A 61 -13.15 -5.56 -12.08
CA GLN A 61 -13.67 -4.80 -13.23
C GLN A 61 -13.35 -5.48 -14.57
N VAL A 62 -12.12 -6.00 -14.75
CA VAL A 62 -11.72 -6.72 -15.97
C VAL A 62 -12.55 -8.00 -16.14
N ASP A 63 -12.74 -8.79 -15.08
CA ASP A 63 -13.59 -9.98 -15.10
C ASP A 63 -15.05 -9.64 -15.45
N GLN A 64 -15.59 -8.53 -14.93
CA GLN A 64 -16.96 -8.10 -15.23
C GLN A 64 -17.12 -7.71 -16.72
N ASP A 65 -16.17 -6.97 -17.29
CA ASP A 65 -16.20 -6.55 -18.70
C ASP A 65 -16.14 -7.77 -19.65
N GLU A 66 -15.33 -8.78 -19.32
CA GLU A 66 -15.27 -10.03 -20.10
C GLU A 66 -16.59 -10.82 -20.02
N VAL A 67 -17.22 -10.88 -18.85
CA VAL A 67 -18.52 -11.52 -18.66
C VAL A 67 -19.61 -10.77 -19.42
N GLU A 68 -19.65 -9.44 -19.32
CA GLU A 68 -20.61 -8.59 -20.02
C GLU A 68 -20.50 -8.75 -21.55
N THR A 69 -19.27 -8.70 -22.08
CA THR A 69 -19.00 -8.94 -23.51
C THR A 69 -19.53 -10.29 -23.98
N ARG A 70 -19.35 -11.34 -23.15
CA ARG A 70 -19.84 -12.68 -23.49
C ARG A 70 -21.36 -12.79 -23.41
N LEU A 71 -22.00 -12.09 -22.48
CA LEU A 71 -23.45 -12.06 -22.34
C LEU A 71 -24.11 -11.27 -23.48
N GLU A 72 -23.51 -10.15 -23.91
CA GLU A 72 -23.93 -9.38 -25.09
C GLU A 72 -23.83 -10.24 -26.36
N ALA A 73 -22.71 -10.93 -26.56
CA ALA A 73 -22.52 -11.85 -27.69
C ALA A 73 -23.52 -13.01 -27.74
N LEU A 74 -24.07 -13.39 -26.58
CA LEU A 74 -25.12 -14.41 -26.45
C LEU A 74 -26.54 -13.82 -26.50
N GLY A 75 -26.68 -12.48 -26.59
CA GLY A 75 -27.96 -11.77 -26.66
C GLY A 75 -28.71 -11.67 -25.33
N TYR A 76 -28.01 -11.80 -24.20
CA TYR A 76 -28.59 -11.65 -22.86
C TYR A 76 -28.53 -10.22 -22.31
N LEU A 77 -27.74 -9.35 -22.94
CA LEU A 77 -27.62 -7.92 -22.65
C LEU A 77 -27.76 -7.15 -23.99
N GLU A 78 -28.36 -5.95 -23.94
CA GLU A 78 -28.67 -5.08 -25.09
C GLU A 78 -28.11 -3.67 -24.86
#